data_AF-A0AAN9MQF6-F1
#
_entry.id   AF-A0AAN9MQF6-F1
#
_cell.length_a   1.000
_cell.length_b   1.000
_cell.length_c   1.000
_cell.angle_alpha   90.00
_cell.angle_beta   90.00
_cell.angle_gamma   90.00
#
_symmetry.space_group_name_H-M   'P 1'
#
loop_
_entity.id
_entity.type
_entity.pdbx_description
1 polymer ?
#
loop_
_entity_poly.entity_id
_entity_poly.type
_entity_poly.pdbx_seq_one_letter_code
_entity_poly.pdbx_strand_id
1 'polypeptide(L)'
;MALSSRLFSKSKLIYGSQILLQKEHAIPVRHFAKEPAPPALKGDQMLKNIFVEVKNKFETAIGVLKKEKITIDPEDPAAVSHYAKVMKTVRDKANLLSESQEIQSTIEMETQDIPDARTYLLTLQEIRIKSGLKDDLGAEALMIDALDKVEKELKKPLLRNDKKGMDLLLAEFDKINKKLGIRKEDLPKYEEQLELKLAKAQLEELKKDALEAMDSQRKREEFKDEPESVDVKTLDIRNFL
;
A
#
# COMPACT_ATOMS: atom_id res chain seq x y z
N MET A 1 -38.29 4.94 -10.19
CA MET A 1 -38.28 3.87 -11.22
C MET A 1 -37.65 4.48 -12.47
N ALA A 2 -36.56 4.04 -13.09
CA ALA A 2 -35.85 2.75 -13.16
C ALA A 2 -34.32 3.02 -13.18
N LEU A 3 -33.51 2.48 -12.27
CA LEU A 3 -32.84 1.17 -12.31
C LEU A 3 -31.99 0.91 -13.58
N SER A 4 -30.69 1.19 -13.43
CA SER A 4 -29.58 0.24 -13.65
C SER A 4 -29.71 -0.74 -14.83
N SER A 5 -28.99 -0.48 -15.93
CA SER A 5 -28.49 -1.54 -16.85
C SER A 5 -27.72 -0.94 -18.03
N ARG A 6 -26.46 -0.56 -17.82
CA ARG A 6 -25.50 -0.40 -18.93
C ARG A 6 -24.11 -0.89 -18.53
N LEU A 7 -24.00 -2.20 -18.37
CA LEU A 7 -22.71 -2.90 -18.46
C LEU A 7 -22.91 -4.18 -19.28
N PHE A 8 -22.04 -4.35 -20.27
CA PHE A 8 -21.84 -5.55 -21.09
C PHE A 8 -22.89 -5.91 -22.16
N SER A 9 -22.90 -5.13 -23.23
CA SER A 9 -23.25 -5.65 -24.57
C SER A 9 -21.99 -5.66 -25.41
N LYS A 10 -21.45 -6.86 -25.64
CA LYS A 10 -20.68 -7.31 -26.81
C LYS A 10 -20.08 -8.69 -26.53
N SER A 11 -20.81 -9.75 -26.90
CA SER A 11 -20.27 -10.78 -27.80
C SER A 11 -21.23 -11.96 -27.96
N LYS A 12 -21.63 -12.13 -29.23
CA LYS A 12 -21.89 -13.40 -29.95
C LYS A 12 -23.22 -14.12 -29.68
N LEU A 13 -24.07 -14.02 -30.71
CA LEU A 13 -24.70 -15.14 -31.44
C LEU A 13 -25.35 -16.22 -30.57
N ILE A 14 -26.68 -16.32 -30.63
CA ILE A 14 -27.35 -17.57 -31.00
C ILE A 14 -28.74 -17.25 -31.59
N TYR A 15 -28.96 -17.93 -32.71
CA TYR A 15 -30.13 -17.98 -33.56
C TYR A 15 -31.45 -18.18 -32.82
N GLY A 16 -32.51 -17.57 -33.35
CA GLY A 16 -33.87 -17.90 -33.00
C GLY A 16 -34.29 -19.28 -33.52
N SER A 17 -34.99 -20.03 -32.69
CA SER A 17 -35.99 -21.01 -33.10
C SER A 17 -36.99 -21.18 -31.95
N GLN A 18 -38.21 -20.70 -32.16
CA GLN A 18 -39.37 -21.14 -31.38
C GLN A 18 -39.61 -22.61 -31.71
N ILE A 19 -39.44 -23.49 -30.74
CA ILE A 19 -39.89 -24.88 -30.85
C ILE A 19 -40.93 -25.10 -29.75
N LEU A 20 -42.19 -25.13 -30.18
CA LEU A 20 -43.32 -25.67 -29.45
C LEU A 20 -43.02 -27.14 -29.15
N LEU A 21 -42.77 -27.48 -27.87
CA LEU A 21 -42.56 -28.85 -27.45
C LEU A 21 -43.90 -29.49 -27.06
N GLN A 22 -44.33 -30.44 -27.89
CA GLN A 22 -45.40 -31.39 -27.61
C GLN A 22 -45.18 -32.05 -26.24
N LYS A 23 -46.24 -32.03 -25.42
CA LYS A 23 -46.41 -32.96 -24.30
C LYS A 23 -46.50 -34.37 -24.86
N GLU A 24 -45.48 -35.18 -24.66
CA GLU A 24 -45.59 -36.63 -24.41
C GLU A 24 -44.18 -37.23 -24.36
N HIS A 25 -43.69 -37.45 -23.13
CA HIS A 25 -42.76 -38.49 -22.65
C HIS A 25 -42.14 -37.99 -21.34
N ALA A 26 -42.76 -38.37 -20.22
CA ALA A 26 -42.23 -38.08 -18.90
C ALA A 26 -40.97 -38.94 -18.65
N ILE A 27 -39.80 -38.37 -18.93
CA ILE A 27 -38.52 -38.93 -18.48
C ILE A 27 -38.41 -38.61 -16.98
N PRO A 28 -38.29 -39.60 -16.09
CA PRO A 28 -38.10 -39.31 -14.68
C PRO A 28 -36.76 -38.60 -14.51
N VAL A 29 -36.83 -37.34 -14.05
CA VAL A 29 -35.65 -36.58 -13.61
C VAL A 29 -35.08 -37.33 -12.41
N ARG A 30 -34.00 -38.08 -12.62
CA ARG A 30 -33.19 -38.60 -11.52
C ARG A 30 -32.58 -37.38 -10.84
N HIS A 31 -33.01 -37.09 -9.61
CA HIS A 31 -32.28 -36.19 -8.75
C HIS A 31 -30.89 -36.80 -8.52
N PHE A 32 -29.87 -36.23 -9.16
CA PHE A 32 -28.50 -36.53 -8.77
C PHE A 32 -28.37 -36.15 -7.30
N ALA A 33 -27.93 -37.10 -6.47
CA ALA A 33 -27.60 -36.81 -5.08
C ALA A 33 -26.64 -35.62 -5.06
N LYS A 34 -26.91 -34.68 -4.16
CA LYS A 34 -26.06 -33.52 -3.90
C LYS A 34 -24.69 -34.06 -3.49
N GLU A 35 -23.74 -34.11 -4.43
CA GLU A 35 -22.37 -34.52 -4.11
C GLU A 35 -21.89 -33.64 -2.95
N PRO A 36 -21.33 -34.23 -1.88
CA PRO A 36 -20.77 -33.45 -0.80
C PRO A 36 -19.66 -32.57 -1.38
N ALA A 37 -19.67 -31.29 -1.03
CA ALA A 37 -18.60 -30.39 -1.43
C ALA A 37 -17.24 -31.03 -1.08
N PRO A 38 -16.27 -31.06 -2.00
CA PRO A 38 -14.97 -31.63 -1.73
C PRO A 38 -14.38 -31.00 -0.45
N PRO A 39 -13.73 -31.79 0.40
CA PRO A 39 -13.23 -31.32 1.69
C PRO A 39 -12.28 -30.13 1.46
N ALA A 40 -12.49 -29.05 2.21
CA ALA A 40 -11.71 -27.82 2.07
C ALA A 40 -10.21 -28.14 2.20
N LEU A 41 -9.44 -27.77 1.18
CA LEU A 41 -8.00 -27.95 1.19
C LEU A 41 -7.40 -26.94 2.18
N LYS A 42 -6.27 -27.29 2.81
CA LYS A 42 -5.57 -26.36 3.73
C LYS A 42 -5.26 -25.00 3.06
N GLY A 43 -5.01 -25.01 1.74
CA GLY A 43 -4.86 -23.79 0.93
C GLY A 43 -6.12 -22.92 0.89
N ASP A 44 -7.31 -23.51 0.83
CA ASP A 44 -8.58 -22.77 0.80
C ASP A 44 -8.81 -22.01 2.11
N GLN A 45 -8.44 -22.61 3.24
CA GLN A 45 -8.56 -21.96 4.53
C GLN A 45 -7.57 -20.80 4.67
N MET A 46 -6.33 -20.97 4.19
CA MET A 46 -5.33 -19.90 4.16
C MET A 46 -5.82 -18.71 3.33
N LEU A 47 -6.32 -18.94 2.12
CA LEU A 47 -6.84 -17.89 1.25
C LEU A 47 -8.06 -17.18 1.86
N LYS A 48 -8.97 -17.92 2.49
CA LYS A 48 -10.10 -17.35 3.21
C LYS A 48 -9.64 -16.45 4.36
N ASN A 49 -8.64 -16.88 5.12
CA ASN A 49 -8.10 -16.10 6.22
C ASN A 49 -7.47 -14.79 5.71
N ILE A 50 -6.68 -14.85 4.64
CA ILE A 50 -6.09 -13.66 3.99
C ILE A 50 -7.20 -12.72 3.50
N PHE A 51 -8.23 -13.26 2.83
CA PHE A 51 -9.34 -12.45 2.35
C PHE A 51 -10.08 -11.75 3.49
N VAL A 52 -10.37 -12.47 4.58
CA VAL A 52 -11.03 -11.90 5.77
C VAL A 52 -10.16 -10.82 6.41
N GLU A 53 -8.84 -11.05 6.51
CA GLU A 53 -7.91 -10.05 7.03
C GLU A 53 -7.93 -8.77 6.18
N VAL A 54 -7.76 -8.90 4.86
CA VAL A 54 -7.78 -7.77 3.93
C VAL A 54 -9.11 -7.03 4.00
N LYS A 55 -10.23 -7.76 3.99
CA LYS A 55 -11.57 -7.19 4.13
C LYS A 55 -11.69 -6.37 5.43
N ASN A 56 -11.27 -6.93 6.57
CA ASN A 56 -11.34 -6.24 7.86
C ASN A 56 -10.51 -4.95 7.87
N LYS A 57 -9.33 -4.95 7.22
CA LYS A 57 -8.49 -3.76 7.06
C LYS A 57 -9.20 -2.67 6.26
N PHE A 58 -9.83 -3.02 5.13
CA PHE A 58 -10.63 -2.10 4.33
C PHE A 58 -11.85 -1.54 5.08
N GLU A 59 -12.63 -2.41 5.73
CA GLU A 59 -13.80 -1.98 6.52
C GLU A 59 -13.40 -1.04 7.67
N THR A 60 -12.26 -1.31 8.31
CA THR A 60 -11.70 -0.44 9.36
C THR A 60 -11.31 0.92 8.81
N ALA A 61 -10.61 0.96 7.68
CA ALA A 61 -10.21 2.21 7.02
C ALA A 61 -11.43 3.06 6.64
N ILE A 62 -12.42 2.47 5.96
CA ILE A 62 -13.67 3.13 5.59
C ILE A 62 -14.42 3.62 6.84
N GLY A 63 -14.44 2.82 7.92
CA GLY A 63 -15.08 3.20 9.18
C GLY A 63 -14.48 4.43 9.85
N VAL A 64 -13.19 4.71 9.63
CA VAL A 64 -12.53 5.96 10.07
C VAL A 64 -12.88 7.10 9.12
N LEU A 65 -12.71 6.89 7.80
CA LEU A 65 -12.96 7.92 6.79
C LEU A 65 -14.42 8.42 6.78
N LYS A 66 -15.39 7.58 7.13
CA LYS A 66 -16.81 7.98 7.28
C LYS A 66 -17.08 8.93 8.45
N LYS A 67 -16.18 9.01 9.43
CA LYS A 67 -16.36 9.85 10.63
C LYS A 67 -15.72 11.23 10.45
N GLU A 68 -14.58 11.27 9.79
CA GLU A 68 -13.76 12.46 9.65
C GLU A 68 -14.17 13.28 8.42
N LYS A 69 -14.38 14.59 8.60
CA LYS A 69 -14.60 15.50 7.48
C LYS A 69 -13.25 15.94 6.91
N ILE A 70 -12.92 15.47 5.72
CA ILE A 70 -11.69 15.84 5.02
C ILE A 70 -11.94 17.07 4.16
N THR A 71 -11.12 18.11 4.35
CA THR A 71 -11.13 19.29 3.47
C THR A 71 -10.12 19.08 2.35
N ILE A 72 -10.58 19.15 1.10
CA ILE A 72 -9.74 18.92 -0.08
C ILE A 72 -9.01 20.22 -0.46
N ASP A 73 -7.95 20.53 0.27
CA ASP A 73 -7.10 21.70 0.01
C ASP A 73 -5.60 21.36 0.20
N PRO A 74 -4.87 21.01 -0.87
CA PRO A 74 -3.45 20.66 -0.78
C PRO A 74 -2.53 21.85 -0.51
N GLU A 75 -3.02 23.09 -0.65
CA GLU A 75 -2.24 24.30 -0.41
C GLU A 75 -2.40 24.85 1.02
N ASP A 76 -3.42 24.40 1.76
CA ASP A 76 -3.59 24.74 3.16
C ASP A 76 -2.83 23.74 4.06
N PRO A 77 -1.77 24.17 4.78
CA PRO A 77 -1.03 23.30 5.68
C PRO A 77 -1.89 22.68 6.79
N ALA A 78 -2.96 23.35 7.22
CA ALA A 78 -3.86 22.81 8.23
C ALA A 78 -4.68 21.63 7.69
N ALA A 79 -5.23 21.75 6.47
CA ALA A 79 -5.92 20.67 5.77
C ALA A 79 -4.99 19.46 5.52
N VAL A 80 -3.76 19.71 5.06
CA VAL A 80 -2.74 18.65 4.85
C VAL A 80 -2.41 17.94 6.17
N SER A 81 -2.14 18.70 7.24
CA SER A 81 -1.82 18.11 8.55
C SER A 81 -2.99 17.33 9.13
N HIS A 82 -4.23 17.83 8.97
CA HIS A 82 -5.42 17.11 9.37
C HIS A 82 -5.57 15.79 8.60
N TYR A 83 -5.46 15.83 7.27
CA TYR A 83 -5.55 14.63 6.45
C TYR A 83 -4.45 13.61 6.78
N ALA A 84 -3.21 14.05 7.00
CA ALA A 84 -2.12 13.19 7.45
C ALA A 84 -2.46 12.46 8.76
N LYS A 85 -3.05 13.16 9.74
CA LYS A 85 -3.50 12.55 11.02
C LYS A 85 -4.61 11.54 10.82
N VAL A 86 -5.57 11.82 9.93
CA VAL A 86 -6.64 10.87 9.58
C VAL A 86 -6.04 9.61 8.95
N MET A 87 -5.14 9.76 7.98
CA MET A 87 -4.49 8.63 7.31
C MET A 87 -3.59 7.81 8.25
N LYS A 88 -2.90 8.48 9.18
CA LYS A 88 -2.18 7.80 10.26
C LYS A 88 -3.12 6.99 11.15
N THR A 89 -4.25 7.57 11.55
CA THR A 89 -5.27 6.86 12.34
C THR A 89 -5.85 5.66 11.58
N VAL A 90 -6.07 5.79 10.28
CA VAL A 90 -6.48 4.69 9.40
C VAL A 90 -5.44 3.58 9.44
N ARG A 91 -4.16 3.93 9.23
CA ARG A 91 -3.03 2.99 9.22
C ARG A 91 -2.93 2.23 10.54
N ASP A 92 -2.92 2.95 11.66
CA ASP A 92 -2.80 2.37 13.00
C ASP A 92 -3.97 1.44 13.32
N LYS A 93 -5.22 1.86 13.05
CA LYS A 93 -6.41 1.04 13.33
C LYS A 93 -6.54 -0.16 12.41
N ALA A 94 -6.13 -0.03 11.15
CA ALA A 94 -6.11 -1.13 10.19
C ALA A 94 -4.88 -2.03 10.36
N ASN A 95 -4.01 -1.77 11.35
CA ASN A 95 -2.78 -2.53 11.58
C ASN A 95 -1.93 -2.63 10.30
N LEU A 96 -1.80 -1.51 9.61
CA LEU A 96 -0.94 -1.35 8.44
C LEU A 96 0.43 -0.87 8.90
N LEU A 97 1.48 -1.30 8.21
CA LEU A 97 2.84 -0.86 8.52
C LEU A 97 3.02 0.59 8.07
N SER A 98 3.81 1.35 8.84
CA SER A 98 4.42 2.58 8.36
C SER A 98 5.54 2.27 7.37
N GLU A 99 5.94 3.25 6.57
CA GLU A 99 7.04 3.08 5.60
C GLU A 99 8.34 2.63 6.28
N SER A 100 8.64 3.15 7.47
CA SER A 100 9.82 2.74 8.24
C SER A 100 9.74 1.27 8.66
N GLN A 101 8.56 0.82 9.10
CA GLN A 101 8.31 -0.57 9.48
C GLN A 101 8.29 -1.51 8.26
N GLU A 102 7.80 -1.07 7.11
CA GLU A 102 7.81 -1.85 5.88
C GLU A 102 9.24 -2.07 5.36
N ILE A 103 10.07 -1.01 5.38
CA ILE A 103 11.49 -1.12 5.08
C ILE A 103 12.18 -2.08 6.05
N GLN A 104 11.91 -1.94 7.36
CA GLN A 104 12.48 -2.84 8.37
C GLN A 104 12.06 -4.30 8.12
N SER A 105 10.78 -4.55 7.87
CA SER A 105 10.25 -5.90 7.61
C SER A 105 10.87 -6.52 6.36
N THR A 106 11.10 -5.72 5.32
CA THR A 106 11.74 -6.17 4.08
C THR A 106 13.19 -6.56 4.33
N ILE A 107 13.93 -5.73 5.06
CA ILE A 107 15.32 -6.01 5.46
C ILE A 107 15.38 -7.29 6.28
N GLU A 108 14.52 -7.45 7.29
CA GLU A 108 14.50 -8.62 8.15
C GLU A 108 14.22 -9.90 7.34
N MET A 109 13.22 -9.87 6.46
CA MET A 109 12.85 -11.00 5.61
C MET A 109 13.97 -11.40 4.63
N GLU A 110 14.61 -10.44 3.96
CA GLU A 110 15.65 -10.74 2.96
C GLU A 110 16.99 -11.11 3.61
N THR A 111 17.20 -10.79 4.89
CA THR A 111 18.50 -10.97 5.54
C THR A 111 18.50 -11.97 6.71
N GLN A 112 17.37 -12.61 7.01
CA GLN A 112 17.20 -13.46 8.19
C GLN A 112 18.28 -14.56 8.30
N ASP A 113 18.60 -15.23 7.19
CA ASP A 113 19.50 -16.38 7.16
C ASP A 113 20.95 -16.02 6.82
N ILE A 114 21.28 -14.73 6.71
CA ILE A 114 22.62 -14.27 6.32
C ILE A 114 23.53 -14.21 7.56
N PRO A 115 24.61 -15.01 7.67
CA PRO A 115 25.42 -15.09 8.88
C PRO A 115 26.53 -14.03 8.96
N ASP A 116 27.06 -13.57 7.83
CA ASP A 116 28.18 -12.63 7.77
C ASP A 116 27.75 -11.19 7.43
N ALA A 117 28.56 -10.22 7.86
CA ALA A 117 28.26 -8.81 7.71
C ALA A 117 28.40 -8.31 6.26
N ARG A 118 29.31 -8.90 5.46
CA ARG A 118 29.55 -8.47 4.08
C ARG A 118 28.35 -8.78 3.20
N THR A 119 27.91 -10.03 3.22
CA THR A 119 26.74 -10.46 2.46
C THR A 119 25.51 -9.66 2.90
N TYR A 120 25.36 -9.39 4.20
CA TYR A 120 24.27 -8.54 4.71
C TYR A 120 24.27 -7.13 4.10
N LEU A 121 25.42 -6.43 4.08
CA LEU A 121 25.51 -5.08 3.50
C LEU A 121 25.27 -5.07 1.99
N LEU A 122 25.74 -6.09 1.27
CA LEU A 122 25.48 -6.23 -0.17
C LEU A 122 23.98 -6.47 -0.44
N THR A 123 23.31 -7.28 0.38
CA THR A 123 21.86 -7.46 0.28
C THR A 123 21.09 -6.16 0.57
N LEU A 124 21.52 -5.36 1.56
CA LEU A 124 20.93 -4.03 1.79
C LEU A 124 21.06 -3.12 0.56
N GLN A 125 22.21 -3.15 -0.12
CA GLN A 125 22.43 -2.43 -1.36
C GLN A 125 21.48 -2.92 -2.48
N GLU A 126 21.29 -4.22 -2.61
CA GLU A 126 20.33 -4.78 -3.57
C GLU A 126 18.90 -4.36 -3.27
N ILE A 127 18.48 -4.37 -1.99
CA ILE A 127 17.15 -3.89 -1.57
C ILE A 127 16.99 -2.43 -2.00
N ARG A 128 17.94 -1.55 -1.68
CA ARG A 128 17.88 -0.12 -2.06
C ARG A 128 17.72 0.05 -3.58
N ILE A 129 18.52 -0.68 -4.37
CA ILE A 129 18.49 -0.60 -5.83
C ILE A 129 17.14 -1.08 -6.38
N LYS A 130 16.60 -2.20 -5.87
CA LYS A 130 15.28 -2.72 -6.25
C LYS A 130 14.16 -1.74 -5.90
N SER A 131 14.29 -1.01 -4.79
CA SER A 131 13.38 0.06 -4.40
C SER A 131 13.55 1.35 -5.21
N GLY A 132 14.50 1.42 -6.14
CA GLY A 132 14.74 2.61 -6.98
C GLY A 132 15.35 3.80 -6.23
N LEU A 133 15.87 3.58 -5.02
CA LEU A 133 16.48 4.63 -4.19
C LEU A 133 17.93 4.85 -4.61
N LYS A 134 18.38 6.11 -4.65
CA LYS A 134 19.78 6.45 -4.94
C LYS A 134 20.58 6.60 -3.65
N ASP A 135 21.85 6.19 -3.68
CA ASP A 135 22.82 6.48 -2.60
C ASP A 135 23.52 7.81 -2.88
N ASP A 136 22.77 8.91 -2.76
CA ASP A 136 23.29 10.24 -3.07
C ASP A 136 24.41 10.69 -2.11
N LEU A 137 24.49 10.06 -0.92
CA LEU A 137 25.51 10.33 0.10
C LEU A 137 26.75 9.43 -0.03
N GLY A 138 26.71 8.41 -0.89
CA GLY A 138 27.78 7.40 -0.98
C GLY A 138 27.98 6.62 0.34
N ALA A 139 26.92 6.48 1.13
CA ALA A 139 26.98 5.86 2.46
C ALA A 139 27.38 4.38 2.35
N GLU A 140 26.91 3.66 1.33
CA GLU A 140 27.17 2.23 1.16
C GLU A 140 28.65 1.95 0.92
N ALA A 141 29.29 2.75 0.07
CA ALA A 141 30.72 2.63 -0.20
C ALA A 141 31.53 2.85 1.09
N LEU A 142 31.18 3.87 1.88
CA LEU A 142 31.82 4.13 3.16
C LEU A 142 31.60 3.00 4.18
N MET A 143 30.41 2.39 4.19
CA MET A 143 30.10 1.25 5.06
C MET A 143 30.89 0.00 4.68
N ILE A 144 31.03 -0.30 3.39
CA ILE A 144 31.87 -1.40 2.91
C ILE A 144 33.35 -1.13 3.23
N ASP A 145 33.84 0.08 3.02
CA ASP A 145 35.21 0.47 3.39
C ASP A 145 35.48 0.34 4.90
N ALA A 146 34.49 0.63 5.74
CA ALA A 146 34.57 0.40 7.18
C ALA A 146 34.62 -1.09 7.52
N LEU A 147 33.78 -1.91 6.88
CA LEU A 147 33.81 -3.36 7.05
C LEU A 147 35.16 -3.94 6.63
N ASP A 148 35.71 -3.52 5.49
CA ASP A 148 37.04 -3.91 5.01
C ASP A 148 38.14 -3.67 6.05
N LYS A 149 38.09 -2.55 6.77
CA LYS A 149 39.05 -2.24 7.85
C LYS A 149 38.90 -3.21 9.01
N VAL A 150 37.67 -3.44 9.47
CA VAL A 150 37.39 -4.35 10.58
C VAL A 150 37.80 -5.78 10.23
N GLU A 151 37.49 -6.27 9.03
CA GLU A 151 37.87 -7.62 8.60
C GLU A 151 39.39 -7.78 8.46
N LYS A 152 40.11 -6.74 8.01
CA LYS A 152 41.59 -6.74 7.98
C LYS A 152 42.20 -6.83 9.37
N GLU A 153 41.64 -6.11 10.36
CA GLU A 153 42.09 -6.18 11.75
C GLU A 153 41.80 -7.55 12.37
N LEU A 154 40.63 -8.12 12.08
CA LEU A 154 40.23 -9.45 12.56
C LEU A 154 40.91 -10.60 11.83
N LYS A 155 41.45 -10.36 10.63
CA LYS A 155 42.02 -11.36 9.70
C LYS A 155 41.05 -12.50 9.34
N LYS A 156 39.74 -12.25 9.45
CA LYS A 156 38.65 -13.16 9.11
C LYS A 156 37.41 -12.35 8.73
N PRO A 157 36.47 -12.95 7.97
CA PRO A 157 35.16 -12.34 7.73
C PRO A 157 34.43 -12.06 9.05
N LEU A 158 33.72 -10.94 9.11
CA LEU A 158 32.96 -10.59 10.31
C LEU A 158 31.60 -11.29 10.30
N LEU A 159 31.35 -12.12 11.31
CA LEU A 159 30.03 -12.74 11.52
C LEU A 159 29.11 -11.79 12.30
N ARG A 160 27.82 -11.76 11.96
CA ARG A 160 26.80 -10.91 12.63
C ARG A 160 26.56 -11.29 14.09
N ASN A 161 26.92 -12.51 14.49
CA ASN A 161 26.87 -12.96 15.89
C ASN A 161 28.15 -12.66 16.69
N ASP A 162 29.22 -12.17 16.04
CA ASP A 162 30.46 -11.77 16.70
C ASP A 162 30.27 -10.39 17.32
N LYS A 163 29.77 -10.36 18.56
CA LYS A 163 29.43 -9.13 19.28
C LYS A 163 30.58 -8.11 19.29
N LYS A 164 31.82 -8.56 19.56
CA LYS A 164 32.98 -7.65 19.64
C LYS A 164 33.32 -7.05 18.29
N GLY A 165 33.32 -7.86 17.23
CA GLY A 165 33.58 -7.37 15.87
C GLY A 165 32.48 -6.44 15.38
N MET A 166 31.22 -6.74 15.70
CA MET A 166 30.07 -5.88 15.37
C MET A 166 30.12 -4.55 16.13
N ASP A 167 30.52 -4.54 17.41
CA ASP A 167 30.70 -3.31 18.18
C ASP A 167 31.76 -2.38 17.52
N LEU A 168 32.85 -2.95 16.99
CA LEU A 168 33.85 -2.18 16.23
C LEU A 168 33.27 -1.61 14.92
N LEU A 169 32.52 -2.41 14.18
CA LEU A 169 31.88 -1.98 12.94
C LEU A 169 30.86 -0.85 13.19
N LEU A 170 30.02 -1.00 14.22
CA LEU A 170 29.04 0.01 14.60
C LEU A 170 29.71 1.33 15.01
N ALA A 171 30.85 1.27 15.71
CA ALA A 171 31.62 2.46 16.04
C ALA A 171 32.19 3.17 14.79
N GLU A 172 32.58 2.44 13.75
CA GLU A 172 32.95 3.04 12.46
C GLU A 172 31.74 3.65 11.74
N PHE A 173 30.58 2.97 11.78
CA PHE A 173 29.33 3.51 11.22
C PHE A 173 28.89 4.79 11.92
N ASP A 174 29.05 4.90 13.24
CA ASP A 174 28.75 6.13 13.98
C ASP A 174 29.63 7.31 13.52
N LYS A 175 30.90 7.05 13.19
CA LYS A 175 31.79 8.08 12.63
C LYS A 175 31.34 8.49 11.23
N ILE A 176 30.90 7.54 10.41
CA ILE A 176 30.38 7.79 9.06
C ILE A 176 29.08 8.60 9.15
N ASN A 177 28.13 8.17 9.98
CA ASN A 177 26.86 8.87 10.20
C ASN A 177 27.07 10.32 10.62
N LYS A 178 27.99 10.57 11.57
CA LYS A 178 28.37 11.94 11.96
C LYS A 178 28.92 12.77 10.80
N LYS A 179 29.76 12.20 9.93
CA LYS A 179 30.30 12.89 8.75
C LYS A 179 29.22 13.21 7.72
N LEU A 180 28.27 12.30 7.54
CA LEU A 180 27.15 12.44 6.61
C LEU A 180 26.00 13.28 7.18
N GLY A 181 26.08 13.71 8.45
CA GLY A 181 25.01 14.44 9.13
C GLY A 181 23.77 13.58 9.42
N ILE A 182 23.91 12.25 9.38
CA ILE A 182 22.84 11.30 9.68
C ILE A 182 22.75 11.10 11.19
N ARG A 183 21.55 11.29 11.74
CA ARG A 183 21.25 11.08 13.16
C ARG A 183 20.05 10.16 13.28
N LYS A 184 20.19 9.08 14.05
CA LYS A 184 19.12 8.10 14.24
C LYS A 184 17.90 8.72 14.92
N GLU A 185 18.13 9.73 15.75
CA GLU A 185 17.13 10.48 16.49
C GLU A 185 16.23 11.32 15.56
N ASP A 186 16.67 11.63 14.34
CA ASP A 186 15.87 12.37 13.36
C ASP A 186 14.88 11.47 12.59
N LEU A 187 14.94 10.14 12.75
CA LEU A 187 14.06 9.21 12.02
C LEU A 187 12.56 9.51 12.19
N PRO A 188 12.02 9.78 13.41
CA PRO A 188 10.61 10.13 13.57
C PRO A 188 10.24 11.43 12.84
N LYS A 189 11.18 12.38 12.75
CA LYS A 189 10.98 13.64 12.04
C LYS A 189 10.91 13.40 10.53
N TYR A 190 11.76 12.54 9.97
CA TYR A 190 11.69 12.19 8.54
C TYR A 190 10.39 11.46 8.21
N GLU A 191 9.94 10.58 9.08
CA GLU A 191 8.67 9.88 8.94
C GLU A 191 7.49 10.85 8.94
N GLU A 192 7.43 11.79 9.89
CA GLU A 192 6.39 12.83 9.92
C GLU A 192 6.42 13.71 8.66
N GLN A 193 7.60 14.11 8.20
CA GLN A 193 7.73 14.89 6.95
C GLN A 193 7.25 14.10 5.72
N LEU A 194 7.52 12.80 5.69
CA LEU A 194 7.07 11.92 4.62
C LEU A 194 5.54 11.73 4.66
N GLU A 195 4.95 11.55 5.84
CA GLU A 195 3.50 11.50 6.02
C GLU A 195 2.81 12.76 5.49
N LEU A 196 3.37 13.94 5.78
CA LEU A 196 2.84 15.22 5.27
C LEU A 196 2.95 15.34 3.74
N LYS A 197 4.07 14.90 3.16
CA LYS A 197 4.26 14.91 1.70
C LYS A 197 3.28 13.98 0.99
N LEU A 198 3.10 12.76 1.51
CA LEU A 198 2.13 11.80 0.98
C LEU A 198 0.71 12.34 1.12
N ALA A 199 0.37 12.92 2.27
CA ALA A 199 -0.93 13.55 2.50
C ALA A 199 -1.21 14.67 1.49
N LYS A 200 -0.23 15.56 1.24
CA LYS A 200 -0.36 16.61 0.23
C LYS A 200 -0.58 16.02 -1.16
N ALA A 201 0.25 15.07 -1.59
CA ALA A 201 0.13 14.44 -2.91
C ALA A 201 -1.22 13.75 -3.12
N GLN A 202 -1.71 13.04 -2.11
CA GLN A 202 -3.03 12.41 -2.14
C GLN A 202 -4.16 13.44 -2.21
N LEU A 203 -4.07 14.57 -1.50
CA LEU A 203 -5.04 15.66 -1.61
C LEU A 203 -5.00 16.34 -2.98
N GLU A 204 -3.83 16.45 -3.62
CA GLU A 204 -3.70 16.94 -4.99
C GLU A 204 -4.40 16.02 -5.99
N GLU A 205 -4.22 14.70 -5.83
CA GLU A 205 -4.90 13.69 -6.63
C GLU A 205 -6.42 13.73 -6.42
N LEU A 206 -6.89 13.77 -5.16
CA LEU A 206 -8.32 13.90 -4.83
C LEU A 206 -8.93 15.18 -5.41
N LYS A 207 -8.19 16.30 -5.36
CA LYS A 207 -8.63 17.57 -5.95
C LYS A 207 -8.77 17.45 -7.46
N LYS A 208 -7.79 16.82 -8.12
CA LYS A 208 -7.81 16.59 -9.56
C LYS A 208 -9.01 15.73 -9.96
N ASP A 209 -9.22 14.60 -9.30
CA ASP A 209 -10.33 13.69 -9.58
C ASP A 209 -11.69 14.37 -9.35
N ALA A 210 -11.82 15.16 -8.29
CA ALA A 210 -13.04 15.93 -8.02
C ALA A 210 -13.33 16.95 -9.13
N LEU A 211 -12.32 17.71 -9.57
CA LEU A 211 -12.46 18.66 -10.67
C LEU A 211 -12.83 17.98 -11.99
N GLU A 212 -12.18 16.86 -12.32
CA GLU A 212 -12.49 16.09 -13.52
C GLU A 212 -13.92 15.55 -13.51
N ALA A 213 -14.39 15.05 -12.35
CA ALA A 213 -15.75 14.58 -12.17
C ALA A 213 -16.77 15.73 -12.31
N MET A 214 -16.51 16.88 -11.69
CA MET A 214 -17.37 18.06 -11.77
C MET A 214 -17.45 18.62 -13.20
N ASP A 215 -16.32 18.75 -13.89
CA ASP A 215 -16.28 19.19 -15.28
C ASP A 215 -17.04 18.25 -16.21
N SER A 216 -16.97 16.94 -15.93
CA SER A 216 -17.73 15.93 -16.68
C SER A 216 -19.24 16.03 -16.45
N GLN A 217 -19.68 16.36 -15.23
CA GLN A 217 -21.10 16.60 -14.93
C GLN A 217 -21.60 17.89 -15.58
N ARG A 218 -20.83 18.97 -15.50
CA ARG A 218 -21.18 20.27 -16.09
C ARG A 218 -21.43 20.21 -17.60
N LYS A 219 -20.77 19.29 -18.31
CA LYS A 219 -20.96 19.10 -19.76
C LYS A 219 -22.30 18.47 -20.14
N ARG A 220 -23.07 17.93 -19.17
CA ARG A 220 -24.36 17.31 -19.46
C ARG A 220 -25.44 18.39 -19.63
N GLU A 221 -26.35 18.16 -20.57
CA GLU A 221 -27.46 19.08 -20.89
C GLU A 221 -28.31 19.45 -19.66
N GLU A 222 -28.46 18.50 -18.73
CA GLU A 222 -29.24 18.65 -17.50
C GLU A 222 -28.72 19.72 -16.54
N PHE A 223 -27.44 20.11 -16.65
CA PHE A 223 -26.76 21.02 -15.71
C PHE A 223 -26.23 22.31 -16.36
N LYS A 224 -26.67 22.63 -17.59
CA LYS A 224 -26.18 23.81 -18.34
C LYS A 224 -26.62 25.16 -17.77
N ASP A 225 -27.78 25.18 -17.11
CA ASP A 225 -28.39 26.40 -16.57
C ASP A 225 -28.10 26.59 -15.06
N GLU A 226 -27.35 25.68 -14.43
CA GLU A 226 -26.98 25.82 -13.02
C GLU A 226 -25.86 26.84 -12.82
N PRO A 227 -26.07 27.87 -11.97
CA PRO A 227 -25.01 28.82 -11.65
C PRO A 227 -24.03 28.25 -10.63
N GLU A 228 -22.76 28.56 -10.90
CA GLU A 228 -21.58 28.41 -10.04
C GLU A 228 -20.97 27.00 -9.92
N SER A 229 -19.66 26.93 -10.18
CA SER A 229 -18.86 25.74 -9.92
C SER A 229 -18.78 25.52 -8.41
N VAL A 230 -19.28 24.37 -7.94
CA VAL A 230 -19.12 23.93 -6.54
C VAL A 230 -17.64 23.99 -6.16
N ASP A 231 -17.28 24.61 -5.03
CA ASP A 231 -15.89 24.60 -4.58
C ASP A 231 -15.53 23.21 -4.05
N VAL A 232 -14.43 22.63 -4.56
CA VAL A 232 -13.90 21.33 -4.15
C VAL A 232 -13.68 21.25 -2.64
N LYS A 233 -13.35 22.38 -1.99
CA LYS A 233 -13.16 22.45 -0.53
C LYS A 233 -14.45 22.19 0.27
N THR A 234 -15.61 22.40 -0.35
CA THR A 234 -16.92 22.20 0.28
C THR A 234 -17.42 20.77 0.17
N LEU A 235 -16.80 19.95 -0.69
CA LEU A 235 -17.16 18.56 -0.86
C LEU A 235 -16.92 17.77 0.42
N ASP A 236 -17.86 16.89 0.73
CA ASP A 236 -17.76 15.98 1.85
C ASP A 236 -17.58 14.55 1.33
N ILE A 237 -16.34 14.05 1.40
CA ILE A 237 -15.97 12.71 0.92
C ILE A 237 -16.84 11.62 1.57
N ARG A 238 -17.37 11.87 2.78
CA ARG A 238 -18.25 10.92 3.48
C ARG A 238 -19.51 10.58 2.71
N ASN A 239 -19.98 11.47 1.82
CA ASN A 239 -21.16 11.21 0.99
C ASN A 239 -20.88 10.23 -0.16
N PHE A 240 -19.62 9.86 -0.38
CA PHE A 240 -19.17 9.01 -1.49
C PHE A 240 -18.61 7.64 -1.03
N LEU A 241 -18.58 7.38 0.28
CA LEU A 241 -18.07 6.15 0.92
C LEU A 241 -19.20 5.28 1.47
#